data_AF-A0A498GF83-F1
#
_entry.id   AF-A0A498GF83-F1
#
_cell.length_a   1.000
_cell.length_b   1.000
_cell.length_c   1.000
_cell.angle_alpha   90.00
_cell.angle_beta   90.00
_cell.angle_gamma   90.00
#
_symmetry.space_group_name_H-M   'P 1'
#
loop_
_entity.id
_entity.type
_entity.pdbx_description
1 polymer ?
#
loop_
_entity_poly.entity_id
_entity_poly.type
_entity_poly.pdbx_seq_one_letter_code
_entity_poly.pdbx_strand_id
1 'polypeptide(L)'
;MTENDTSTTEFDTETDDRTRREIDLGAREYSIYKCQNCANVVLSMQDCDGGMTCHGDEMKRVTQSNLEIRPPDIRQVLLDAFGLPKPGLDICLCVIGDGPLSSKELAAQLDYEGGTIRKYLNELVEFGLLEKSQLNRESGGFVNVYHSIDLDEMRTETLIGFYIWAGEAASLIEEANLTKEDYLDADYDSGLDEIFWERFRGSGGSE
;
A
#
# COMPACT_ATOMS: atom_id res chain seq x y z
N MET A 1 -41.62 0.81 37.63
CA MET A 1 -40.95 1.84 36.80
C MET A 1 -39.48 1.79 37.12
N THR A 2 -38.75 1.03 36.32
CA THR A 2 -37.29 1.01 36.23
C THR A 2 -37.03 0.66 34.78
N GLU A 3 -36.62 1.69 34.03
CA GLU A 3 -36.38 1.68 32.60
C GLU A 3 -35.00 1.08 32.33
N ASN A 4 -35.00 0.16 31.36
CA ASN A 4 -34.09 0.02 30.22
C ASN A 4 -32.59 0.31 30.37
N ASP A 5 -31.71 -0.39 29.68
CA ASP A 5 -31.70 -1.73 29.07
C ASP A 5 -30.26 -1.81 28.56
N THR A 6 -29.52 -2.82 29.00
CA THR A 6 -28.14 -3.04 28.57
C THR A 6 -28.20 -3.62 27.17
N SER A 7 -28.19 -2.77 26.14
CA SER A 7 -28.10 -3.21 24.75
C SER A 7 -26.65 -3.56 24.42
N THR A 8 -26.27 -4.78 24.75
CA THR A 8 -25.16 -5.52 24.15
C THR A 8 -25.44 -5.61 22.65
N THR A 9 -24.70 -4.89 21.82
CA THR A 9 -24.71 -5.14 20.37
C THR A 9 -24.00 -6.45 20.10
N GLU A 10 -24.81 -7.46 19.78
CA GLU A 10 -24.42 -8.77 19.30
C GLU A 10 -23.58 -8.60 18.03
N PHE A 11 -22.35 -9.11 18.05
CA PHE A 11 -21.56 -9.34 16.86
C PHE A 11 -22.16 -10.58 16.18
N ASP A 12 -23.05 -10.35 15.22
CA ASP A 12 -23.56 -11.40 14.33
C ASP A 12 -22.38 -12.05 13.62
N THR A 13 -22.07 -13.26 14.07
CA THR A 13 -21.06 -14.15 13.52
C THR A 13 -21.77 -15.18 12.67
N GLU A 14 -22.39 -14.76 11.56
CA GLU A 14 -22.93 -15.71 10.59
C GLU A 14 -21.80 -16.19 9.68
N THR A 15 -21.40 -17.44 9.94
CA THR A 15 -20.46 -18.21 9.13
C THR A 15 -21.23 -18.77 7.93
N ASP A 16 -21.13 -18.14 6.76
CA ASP A 16 -21.75 -18.61 5.53
C ASP A 16 -20.88 -19.67 4.83
N ASP A 17 -21.57 -20.63 4.22
CA ASP A 17 -21.11 -21.94 3.78
C ASP A 17 -20.22 -21.89 2.52
N ARG A 18 -19.33 -22.87 2.42
CA ARG A 18 -18.16 -23.01 1.55
C ARG A 18 -18.49 -23.03 0.05
N THR A 19 -18.59 -21.86 -0.58
CA THR A 19 -18.33 -21.71 -2.01
C THR A 19 -17.21 -20.70 -2.20
N ARG A 20 -16.01 -21.18 -2.54
CA ARG A 20 -14.84 -20.36 -2.89
C ARG A 20 -15.24 -19.49 -4.09
N ARG A 21 -15.56 -18.21 -3.86
CA ARG A 21 -16.08 -17.32 -4.91
C ARG A 21 -14.92 -16.98 -5.84
N GLU A 22 -15.01 -17.41 -7.11
CA GLU A 22 -14.05 -17.05 -8.15
C GLU A 22 -14.06 -15.52 -8.34
N ILE A 23 -12.91 -14.86 -8.18
CA ILE A 23 -12.78 -13.43 -8.47
C ILE A 23 -12.63 -13.25 -9.98
N ASP A 24 -13.55 -12.52 -10.61
CA ASP A 24 -13.40 -12.08 -12.01
C ASP A 24 -12.43 -10.89 -12.10
N LEU A 25 -11.32 -11.12 -12.80
CA LEU A 25 -10.28 -10.13 -13.08
C LEU A 25 -10.46 -9.48 -14.46
N GLY A 26 -11.36 -9.99 -15.31
CA GLY A 26 -11.51 -9.55 -16.70
C GLY A 26 -11.95 -8.09 -16.86
N ALA A 27 -12.64 -7.54 -15.85
CA ALA A 27 -13.17 -6.18 -15.82
C ALA A 27 -12.35 -5.19 -14.96
N ARG A 28 -11.19 -5.61 -14.44
CA ARG A 28 -10.31 -4.75 -13.62
C ARG A 28 -9.55 -3.76 -14.51
N GLU A 29 -9.17 -2.61 -13.95
CA GLU A 29 -8.31 -1.60 -14.61
C GLU A 29 -6.86 -2.09 -14.84
N TYR A 30 -6.54 -3.30 -14.39
CA TYR A 30 -5.26 -3.96 -14.56
C TYR A 30 -5.46 -5.38 -15.08
N SER A 31 -4.41 -5.91 -15.71
CA SER A 31 -4.37 -7.24 -16.29
C SER A 31 -3.23 -8.04 -15.68
N ILE A 32 -3.50 -9.32 -15.39
CA ILE A 32 -2.50 -10.29 -14.94
C ILE A 32 -2.29 -11.31 -16.06
N TYR A 33 -1.04 -11.63 -16.36
CA TYR A 33 -0.66 -12.62 -17.38
C TYR A 33 0.19 -13.71 -16.75
N LYS A 34 -0.06 -14.97 -17.14
CA LYS A 34 0.69 -16.15 -16.66
C LYS A 34 1.33 -16.92 -17.81
N CYS A 35 2.62 -17.18 -17.70
CA CYS A 35 3.33 -18.07 -18.62
C CYS A 35 2.81 -19.50 -18.46
N GLN A 36 2.71 -20.24 -19.56
CA GLN A 36 2.26 -21.64 -19.55
C GLN A 36 3.42 -22.63 -19.37
N ASN A 37 4.66 -22.14 -19.42
CA ASN A 37 5.88 -22.96 -19.45
C ASN A 37 6.76 -22.75 -18.20
N CYS A 38 6.56 -21.66 -17.45
CA CYS A 38 7.26 -21.39 -16.19
C CYS A 38 6.33 -20.68 -15.19
N ALA A 39 6.84 -20.41 -14.00
CA ALA A 39 6.11 -19.73 -12.93
C ALA A 39 5.93 -18.20 -13.14
N ASN A 40 6.41 -17.64 -14.26
CA ASN A 40 6.35 -16.20 -14.49
C ASN A 40 4.91 -15.68 -14.54
N VAL A 41 4.63 -14.68 -13.71
CA VAL A 41 3.38 -13.94 -13.65
C VAL A 41 3.69 -12.46 -13.76
N VAL A 42 2.94 -11.75 -14.60
CA VAL A 42 3.16 -10.32 -14.86
C VAL A 42 1.87 -9.54 -14.60
N LEU A 43 1.99 -8.45 -13.85
CA LEU A 43 0.94 -7.46 -13.63
C LEU A 43 1.15 -6.26 -14.56
N SER A 44 0.08 -5.76 -15.18
CA SER A 44 0.10 -4.58 -16.05
C SER A 44 -1.11 -3.69 -15.78
N MET A 45 -0.93 -2.36 -15.72
CA MET A 45 -2.05 -1.38 -15.71
C MET A 45 -2.63 -1.12 -17.09
N GLN A 46 -2.05 -1.71 -18.13
CA GLN A 46 -2.48 -1.53 -19.51
C GLN A 46 -2.86 -2.87 -20.09
N ASP A 47 -3.94 -2.87 -20.87
CA ASP A 47 -4.17 -3.97 -21.78
C ASP A 47 -3.11 -3.90 -22.88
N CYS A 48 -2.21 -4.88 -22.85
CA CYS A 48 -1.13 -4.96 -23.82
C CYS A 48 -1.69 -5.52 -25.13
N ASP A 49 -2.01 -4.63 -26.07
CA ASP A 49 -2.35 -5.02 -27.44
C ASP A 49 -1.14 -5.75 -28.06
N GLY A 50 -1.31 -7.05 -28.33
CA GLY A 50 -0.23 -7.96 -28.78
C GLY A 50 0.26 -8.94 -27.71
N GLY A 51 -0.26 -8.85 -26.49
CA GLY A 51 0.00 -9.78 -25.39
C GLY A 51 1.40 -9.66 -24.77
N MET A 52 1.53 -10.11 -23.53
CA MET A 52 2.84 -10.26 -22.89
C MET A 52 3.49 -11.55 -23.39
N THR A 53 4.80 -11.55 -23.64
CA THR A 53 5.50 -12.75 -24.13
C THR A 53 6.51 -13.30 -23.13
N CYS A 54 6.63 -14.61 -23.09
CA CYS A 54 7.62 -15.31 -22.28
C CYS A 54 8.05 -16.58 -23.03
N HIS A 55 9.35 -16.82 -23.17
CA HIS A 55 9.92 -17.89 -24.03
C HIS A 55 9.53 -17.79 -25.51
N GLY A 56 9.13 -16.60 -25.98
CA GLY A 56 8.69 -16.38 -27.36
C GLY A 56 7.21 -16.69 -27.61
N ASP A 57 6.49 -17.21 -26.61
CA ASP A 57 5.05 -17.48 -26.68
C ASP A 57 4.25 -16.41 -25.91
N GLU A 58 3.01 -16.17 -26.35
CA GLU A 58 2.08 -15.27 -25.66
C GLU A 58 1.65 -15.86 -24.31
N MET A 59 1.74 -15.06 -23.26
CA MET A 59 1.26 -15.38 -21.93
C MET A 59 -0.26 -15.28 -21.89
N LYS A 60 -0.91 -16.19 -21.17
CA LYS A 60 -2.38 -16.17 -21.04
C LYS A 60 -2.81 -15.16 -20.00
N ARG A 61 -3.79 -14.32 -20.33
CA ARG A 61 -4.47 -13.46 -19.36
C ARG A 61 -5.15 -14.31 -18.30
N VAL A 62 -4.92 -13.99 -17.03
CA VAL A 62 -5.59 -14.59 -15.88
C VAL A 62 -6.88 -13.83 -15.66
N THR A 63 -8.01 -14.51 -15.87
CA THR A 63 -9.34 -13.93 -15.68
C THR A 63 -9.96 -14.33 -14.34
N GLN A 64 -9.44 -15.38 -13.69
CA GLN A 64 -10.01 -15.91 -12.46
C GLN A 64 -8.92 -16.35 -11.47
N SER A 65 -9.20 -16.15 -10.19
CA SER A 65 -8.40 -16.70 -9.07
C SER A 65 -9.31 -17.48 -8.13
N ASN A 66 -8.80 -18.63 -7.67
CA ASN A 66 -9.45 -19.41 -6.61
C ASN A 66 -9.19 -18.80 -5.23
N LEU A 67 -8.10 -18.06 -5.03
CA LEU A 67 -7.84 -17.40 -3.75
C LEU A 67 -8.57 -16.06 -3.69
N GLU A 68 -9.39 -15.88 -2.65
CA GLU A 68 -10.04 -14.62 -2.35
C GLU A 68 -9.11 -13.79 -1.45
N ILE A 69 -8.44 -12.80 -2.06
CA ILE A 69 -7.62 -11.83 -1.34
C ILE A 69 -8.43 -10.56 -1.21
N ARG A 70 -8.60 -10.07 0.02
CA ARG A 70 -9.31 -8.82 0.27
C ARG A 70 -8.53 -7.66 -0.40
N PRO A 71 -9.17 -6.88 -1.30
CA PRO A 71 -8.50 -5.75 -1.90
C PRO A 71 -8.23 -4.68 -0.83
N PRO A 72 -7.09 -3.98 -0.91
CA PRO A 72 -6.80 -2.89 0.00
C PRO A 72 -7.66 -1.67 -0.36
N ASP A 73 -7.95 -0.81 0.63
CA ASP A 73 -8.49 0.52 0.36
C ASP A 73 -7.36 1.55 0.21
N ILE A 74 -7.65 2.70 -0.42
CA ILE A 74 -6.62 3.72 -0.71
C ILE A 74 -5.93 4.24 0.55
N ARG A 75 -6.62 4.33 1.70
CA ARG A 75 -6.00 4.80 2.94
C ARG A 75 -5.01 3.77 3.48
N GLN A 76 -5.37 2.49 3.41
CA GLN A 76 -4.47 1.39 3.78
C GLN A 76 -3.23 1.39 2.90
N VAL A 77 -3.40 1.49 1.57
CA VAL A 77 -2.27 1.56 0.63
C VAL A 77 -1.33 2.72 0.97
N LEU A 78 -1.89 3.91 1.24
CA LEU A 78 -1.09 5.08 1.60
C LEU A 78 -0.39 4.93 2.95
N LEU A 79 -1.03 4.30 3.94
CA LEU A 79 -0.45 4.03 5.24
C LEU A 79 0.67 2.99 5.16
N ASP A 80 0.44 1.89 4.45
CA ASP A 80 1.34 0.73 4.44
C ASP A 80 2.54 0.95 3.52
N ALA A 81 2.35 1.61 2.38
CA ALA A 81 3.44 1.86 1.43
C ALA A 81 4.31 3.06 1.82
N PHE A 82 3.70 4.14 2.33
CA PHE A 82 4.44 5.34 2.72
C PHE A 82 4.75 5.42 4.21
N GLY A 83 4.18 4.54 5.04
CA GLY A 83 4.32 4.61 6.49
C GLY A 83 3.71 5.87 7.11
N LEU A 84 2.92 6.64 6.33
CA LEU A 84 2.44 7.96 6.71
C LEU A 84 1.12 7.86 7.47
N PRO A 85 1.09 8.14 8.79
CA PRO A 85 -0.16 8.18 9.53
C PRO A 85 -1.04 9.33 9.01
N LYS A 86 -2.33 9.30 9.37
CA LYS A 86 -3.35 10.27 8.93
C LYS A 86 -2.85 11.74 8.87
N PRO A 87 -2.16 12.30 9.89
CA PRO A 87 -1.70 13.69 9.81
C PRO A 87 -0.72 13.93 8.65
N GLY A 88 0.19 13.00 8.37
CA GLY A 88 1.12 13.10 7.25
C GLY A 88 0.40 13.09 5.90
N LEU A 89 -0.63 12.24 5.77
CA LEU A 89 -1.46 12.20 4.57
C LEU A 89 -2.27 13.49 4.36
N ASP A 90 -2.92 13.98 5.41
CA ASP A 90 -3.71 15.21 5.36
C ASP A 90 -2.82 16.42 4.97
N ILE A 91 -1.60 16.49 5.52
CA ILE A 91 -0.61 17.52 5.16
C ILE A 91 -0.19 17.40 3.69
N CYS A 92 0.14 16.20 3.21
CA CYS A 92 0.54 15.96 1.83
C CYS A 92 -0.56 16.40 0.85
N LEU A 93 -1.80 15.94 1.06
CA LEU A 93 -2.94 16.27 0.21
C LEU A 93 -3.27 17.77 0.22
N CYS A 94 -3.11 18.42 1.38
CA CYS A 94 -3.33 19.86 1.50
C CYS A 94 -2.29 20.67 0.72
N VAL A 95 -1.00 20.32 0.80
CA VAL A 95 0.05 20.99 0.02
C VAL A 95 -0.12 20.74 -1.49
N ILE A 96 -0.57 19.55 -1.90
CA ILE A 96 -0.85 19.25 -3.31
C ILE A 96 -2.03 20.08 -3.84
N GLY A 97 -3.09 20.26 -3.05
CA GLY A 97 -4.28 20.98 -3.46
C GLY A 97 -4.12 22.51 -3.44
N ASP A 98 -3.50 23.03 -2.38
CA ASP A 98 -3.51 24.47 -2.06
C ASP A 98 -2.09 25.09 -1.99
N GLY A 99 -1.06 24.32 -2.38
CA GLY A 99 0.33 24.74 -2.36
C GLY A 99 0.65 25.94 -3.29
N PRO A 100 1.76 26.66 -3.03
CA PRO A 100 2.72 26.46 -1.96
C PRO A 100 2.23 26.98 -0.59
N LEU A 101 2.42 26.20 0.47
CA LEU A 101 1.98 26.53 1.84
C LEU A 101 3.13 26.53 2.84
N SER A 102 3.10 27.44 3.80
CA SER A 102 3.98 27.42 4.97
C SER A 102 3.44 26.53 6.09
N SER A 103 4.33 26.09 6.99
CA SER A 103 3.93 25.34 8.20
C SER A 103 2.86 26.05 9.05
N LYS A 104 2.80 27.39 9.02
CA LYS A 104 1.80 28.16 9.76
C LYS A 104 0.44 28.13 9.08
N GLU A 105 0.41 28.21 7.75
CA GLU A 105 -0.84 28.10 6.98
C GLU A 105 -1.43 26.69 7.11
N LEU A 106 -0.59 25.66 7.03
CA LEU A 106 -1.01 24.27 7.24
C LEU A 106 -1.56 24.02 8.65
N ALA A 107 -0.90 24.53 9.69
CA ALA A 107 -1.41 24.41 11.06
C ALA A 107 -2.78 25.09 11.22
N ALA A 108 -3.01 26.22 10.54
CA ALA A 108 -4.29 26.93 10.58
C ALA A 108 -5.39 26.23 9.78
N GLN A 109 -5.05 25.56 8.68
CA GLN A 109 -6.02 24.87 7.82
C GLN A 109 -6.41 23.48 8.35
N LEU A 110 -5.45 22.74 8.88
CA LEU A 110 -5.64 21.33 9.26
C LEU A 110 -5.88 21.12 10.76
N ASP A 111 -5.80 22.18 11.57
CA ASP A 111 -5.97 22.13 13.03
C ASP A 111 -5.01 21.14 13.73
N TYR A 112 -3.81 20.97 13.16
CA TYR A 112 -2.74 20.18 13.75
C TYR A 112 -1.72 21.06 14.47
N GLU A 113 -1.14 20.52 15.55
CA GLU A 113 -0.06 21.19 16.25
C GLU A 113 1.14 21.45 15.32
N GLY A 114 1.76 22.63 15.47
CA GLY A 114 2.89 23.02 14.62
C GLY A 114 4.13 22.12 14.74
N GLY A 115 4.25 21.32 15.80
CA GLY A 115 5.27 20.27 15.92
C GLY A 115 5.00 19.11 14.97
N THR A 116 3.77 18.60 14.97
CA THR A 116 3.26 17.57 14.06
C THR A 116 3.39 17.98 12.60
N ILE A 117 2.96 19.20 12.27
CA ILE A 117 3.09 19.75 10.91
C ILE A 117 4.56 19.74 10.46
N ARG A 118 5.49 20.25 11.28
CA ARG A 118 6.91 20.32 10.92
C ARG A 118 7.54 18.95 10.78
N LYS A 119 7.20 18.00 11.65
CA LYS A 119 7.68 16.62 11.58
C LYS A 119 7.33 16.02 10.21
N TYR A 120 6.04 15.99 9.88
CA TYR A 120 5.60 15.36 8.64
C TYR A 120 6.00 16.13 7.39
N LEU A 121 6.10 17.47 7.42
CA LEU A 121 6.66 18.21 6.30
C LEU A 121 8.12 17.85 6.01
N ASN A 122 8.92 17.56 7.05
CA ASN A 122 10.29 17.10 6.83
C ASN A 122 10.30 15.68 6.27
N GLU A 123 9.51 14.76 6.84
CA GLU A 123 9.39 13.37 6.33
C GLU A 123 8.91 13.35 4.87
N LEU A 124 7.90 14.15 4.52
CA LEU A 124 7.38 14.26 3.15
C LEU A 124 8.41 14.81 2.15
N VAL A 125 9.29 15.71 2.60
CA VAL A 125 10.41 16.20 1.79
C VAL A 125 11.49 15.13 1.65
N GLU A 126 11.79 14.39 2.72
CA GLU A 126 12.74 13.27 2.68
C GLU A 126 12.26 12.13 1.77
N PHE A 127 10.94 11.87 1.74
CA PHE A 127 10.33 10.92 0.82
C PHE A 127 10.23 11.43 -0.63
N GLY A 128 10.56 12.70 -0.89
CA GLY A 128 10.46 13.30 -2.23
C GLY A 128 9.03 13.58 -2.69
N LEU A 129 8.04 13.53 -1.78
CA LEU A 129 6.64 13.85 -2.10
C LEU A 129 6.39 15.36 -2.15
N LEU A 130 7.18 16.12 -1.38
CA LEU A 130 7.12 17.58 -1.35
C LEU A 130 8.51 18.18 -1.54
N GLU A 131 8.55 19.41 -2.04
CA GLU A 131 9.75 20.24 -2.10
C GLU A 131 9.63 21.42 -1.15
N LYS A 132 10.78 21.88 -0.64
CA LYS A 132 10.88 23.00 0.28
C LYS A 132 11.64 24.15 -0.37
N SER A 133 11.00 25.32 -0.41
CA SER A 133 11.61 26.56 -0.92
C SER A 133 11.46 27.70 0.08
N GLN A 134 12.26 28.76 -0.10
CA GLN A 134 12.22 29.97 0.73
C GLN A 134 11.61 31.13 -0.05
N LEU A 135 10.56 31.73 0.49
CA LEU A 135 9.97 32.96 -0.04
C LEU A 135 10.33 34.15 0.85
N ASN A 136 10.76 35.24 0.21
CA ASN A 136 11.02 36.50 0.90
C ASN A 136 9.70 37.18 1.27
N ARG A 137 9.63 37.74 2.47
CA ARG A 137 8.47 38.52 2.93
C ARG A 137 8.65 40.00 2.65
N GLU A 138 7.56 40.70 2.35
CA GLU A 138 7.55 42.16 2.17
C GLU A 138 8.04 42.91 3.42
N SER A 139 7.79 42.35 4.61
CA SER A 139 8.25 42.89 5.90
C SER A 139 9.75 42.66 6.19
N GLY A 140 10.48 42.05 5.26
CA GLY A 140 11.82 41.52 5.50
C GLY A 140 11.79 40.12 6.13
N GLY A 141 12.87 39.35 5.91
CA GLY A 141 12.99 37.95 6.30
C GLY A 141 12.47 36.96 5.24
N PHE A 142 12.53 35.68 5.55
CA PHE A 142 12.07 34.59 4.68
C PHE A 142 11.12 33.64 5.41
N VAL A 143 10.29 32.94 4.64
CA VAL A 143 9.44 31.85 5.11
C VAL A 143 9.72 30.61 4.28
N ASN A 144 9.83 29.46 4.94
CA ASN A 144 9.83 28.17 4.25
C ASN A 144 8.40 27.86 3.81
N VAL A 145 8.23 27.62 2.52
CA VAL A 145 7.00 27.08 1.94
C VAL A 145 7.29 25.73 1.33
N TYR A 146 6.23 24.94 1.21
CA TYR A 146 6.27 23.59 0.70
C TYR A 146 5.31 23.51 -0.48
N HIS A 147 5.74 22.85 -1.54
CA HIS A 147 4.94 22.59 -2.73
C HIS A 147 5.04 21.11 -3.09
N SER A 148 4.07 20.61 -3.83
CA SER A 148 4.23 19.33 -4.49
C SER A 148 5.37 19.44 -5.50
N ILE A 149 6.02 18.30 -5.77
CA ILE A 149 6.72 18.11 -7.03
C ILE A 149 5.71 18.23 -8.20
N ASP A 150 6.22 18.29 -9.43
CA ASP A 150 5.36 18.31 -10.63
C ASP A 150 4.35 17.16 -10.55
N LEU A 151 3.06 17.42 -10.82
CA LEU A 151 2.01 16.44 -10.57
C LEU A 151 2.10 15.21 -11.48
N ASP A 152 2.59 15.37 -12.71
CA ASP A 152 2.75 14.25 -13.64
C ASP A 152 3.98 13.40 -13.25
N GLU A 153 5.05 14.06 -12.80
CA GLU A 153 6.21 13.39 -12.19
C GLU A 153 5.82 12.66 -10.91
N MET A 154 5.10 13.32 -10.00
CA MET A 154 4.61 12.74 -8.74
C MET A 154 3.78 11.50 -8.99
N ARG A 155 2.86 11.58 -9.95
CA ARG A 155 1.99 10.45 -10.31
C ARG A 155 2.81 9.27 -10.80
N THR A 156 3.79 9.52 -11.66
CA THR A 156 4.63 8.48 -12.26
C THR A 156 5.52 7.82 -11.21
N GLU A 157 6.25 8.61 -10.42
CA GLU A 157 7.16 8.12 -9.38
C GLU A 157 6.41 7.43 -8.25
N THR A 158 5.26 7.96 -7.83
CA THR A 158 4.39 7.33 -6.84
C THR A 158 3.94 5.94 -7.32
N LEU A 159 3.53 5.83 -8.58
CA LEU A 159 3.09 4.55 -9.14
C LEU A 159 4.25 3.54 -9.20
N ILE A 160 5.44 3.97 -9.63
CA ILE A 160 6.65 3.13 -9.63
C ILE A 160 6.99 2.67 -8.22
N GLY A 161 6.98 3.57 -7.24
CA GLY A 161 7.21 3.25 -5.83
C GLY A 161 6.23 2.20 -5.30
N PHE A 162 4.94 2.32 -5.64
CA PHE A 162 3.93 1.32 -5.30
C PHE A 162 4.20 -0.05 -5.94
N TYR A 163 4.68 -0.09 -7.19
CA TYR A 163 5.04 -1.34 -7.85
C TYR A 163 6.25 -2.02 -7.20
N ILE A 164 7.23 -1.25 -6.74
CA ILE A 164 8.36 -1.76 -5.96
C ILE A 164 7.83 -2.38 -4.66
N TRP A 165 7.04 -1.64 -3.89
CA TRP A 165 6.44 -2.13 -2.65
C TRP A 165 5.59 -3.39 -2.86
N ALA A 166 4.77 -3.43 -3.91
CA ALA A 166 3.95 -4.59 -4.24
C ALA A 166 4.82 -5.81 -4.63
N GLY A 167 5.92 -5.58 -5.34
CA GLY A 167 6.91 -6.61 -5.67
C GLY A 167 7.59 -7.19 -4.42
N GLU A 168 8.01 -6.33 -3.49
CA GLU A 168 8.57 -6.76 -2.20
C GLU A 168 7.55 -7.58 -1.39
N ALA A 169 6.30 -7.11 -1.31
CA ALA A 169 5.23 -7.84 -0.65
C ALA A 169 4.96 -9.21 -1.30
N ALA A 170 4.97 -9.29 -2.64
CA ALA A 170 4.83 -10.55 -3.37
C ALA A 170 6.02 -11.49 -3.13
N SER A 171 7.24 -10.95 -3.05
CA SER A 171 8.45 -11.72 -2.72
C SER A 171 8.37 -12.37 -1.35
N LEU A 172 7.88 -11.64 -0.33
CA LEU A 172 7.66 -12.18 1.01
C LEU A 172 6.64 -13.34 1.03
N ILE A 173 5.58 -13.25 0.22
CA ILE A 173 4.60 -14.33 0.08
C ILE A 173 5.22 -15.55 -0.62
N GLU A 174 6.05 -15.34 -1.63
CA GLU A 174 6.75 -16.43 -2.32
C GLU A 174 7.75 -17.13 -1.40
N GLU A 175 8.56 -16.38 -0.65
CA GLU A 175 9.46 -16.93 0.37
C GLU A 175 8.70 -17.75 1.41
N ALA A 176 7.56 -17.24 1.86
CA ALA A 176 6.66 -17.95 2.78
C ALA A 176 6.09 -19.25 2.20
N ASN A 177 5.83 -19.30 0.89
CA ASN A 177 5.33 -20.51 0.22
C ASN A 177 6.44 -21.55 0.02
N LEU A 178 7.62 -21.15 -0.44
CA LEU A 178 8.77 -22.05 -0.61
C LEU A 178 9.20 -22.67 0.73
N THR A 179 9.18 -21.86 1.80
CA THR A 179 9.45 -22.35 3.15
C THR A 179 8.47 -23.47 3.55
N LYS A 180 7.18 -23.35 3.20
CA LYS A 180 6.18 -24.40 3.47
C LYS A 180 6.40 -25.66 2.64
N GLU A 181 6.85 -25.54 1.40
CA GLU A 181 7.20 -26.71 0.56
C GLU A 181 8.36 -27.52 1.17
N ASP A 182 9.41 -26.84 1.65
CA ASP A 182 10.53 -27.49 2.35
C ASP A 182 10.08 -28.26 3.61
N TYR A 183 9.05 -27.77 4.31
CA TYR A 183 8.48 -28.43 5.49
C TYR A 183 7.50 -29.56 5.18
N LEU A 184 6.85 -29.57 4.01
CA LEU A 184 5.98 -30.69 3.61
C LEU A 184 6.80 -31.89 3.13
N ASP A 185 7.96 -31.64 2.53
CA ASP A 185 8.91 -32.69 2.14
C ASP A 185 9.66 -33.29 3.35
N ALA A 186 9.80 -32.52 4.44
CA ALA A 186 10.33 -32.98 5.71
C ALA A 186 9.18 -33.41 6.65
N ASP A 187 8.82 -34.68 6.64
CA ASP A 187 7.77 -35.35 7.44
C ASP A 187 7.73 -34.89 8.94
N TYR A 188 7.09 -33.75 9.23
CA TYR A 188 7.00 -33.15 10.57
C TYR A 188 5.54 -33.04 11.01
N ASP A 189 5.16 -33.90 11.97
CA ASP A 189 3.82 -34.03 12.57
C ASP A 189 3.58 -33.01 13.72
N SER A 190 4.26 -31.87 13.71
CA SER A 190 4.11 -30.83 14.74
C SER A 190 3.79 -29.47 14.12
N GLY A 191 2.50 -29.09 14.22
CA GLY A 191 1.93 -27.74 14.07
C GLY A 191 2.73 -26.71 13.26
N LEU A 192 2.60 -26.74 11.94
CA LEU A 192 3.19 -25.80 10.98
C LEU A 192 2.90 -24.31 11.29
N ASP A 193 1.79 -24.04 12.00
CA ASP A 193 1.30 -22.68 12.26
C ASP A 193 2.13 -21.91 13.32
N GLU A 194 2.65 -22.58 14.35
CA GLU A 194 3.42 -21.89 15.42
C GLU A 194 4.83 -21.50 14.93
N ILE A 195 5.45 -22.33 14.09
CA ILE A 195 6.82 -22.12 13.57
C ILE A 195 6.86 -21.02 12.49
N PHE A 196 5.79 -20.92 11.67
CA PHE A 196 5.68 -19.93 10.60
C PHE A 196 5.83 -18.49 11.13
N TRP A 197 5.09 -18.14 12.18
CA TRP A 197 5.14 -16.78 12.74
C TRP A 197 6.39 -16.50 13.58
N GLU A 198 6.99 -17.52 14.21
CA GLU A 198 8.23 -17.36 14.98
C GLU A 198 9.43 -17.06 14.08
N ARG A 199 9.53 -17.66 12.89
CA ARG A 199 10.63 -17.41 11.95
C ARG A 199 10.54 -16.04 11.29
N PHE A 200 9.36 -15.60 10.86
CA PHE A 200 9.17 -14.27 10.26
C PHE A 200 9.26 -13.13 11.30
N ARG A 201 9.10 -13.41 12.60
CA ARG A 201 9.41 -12.45 13.68
C ARG A 201 10.90 -12.24 13.91
N GLY A 202 11.75 -13.18 13.49
CA GLY A 202 13.20 -13.15 13.72
C GLY A 202 14.01 -12.31 12.73
N SER A 203 13.45 -11.92 11.58
CA SER A 203 14.18 -11.22 10.51
C SER A 203 13.96 -9.70 10.48
N GLY A 204 13.10 -9.17 11.35
CA GLY A 204 12.74 -7.74 11.40
C GLY A 204 13.45 -6.91 12.47
N GLY A 205 14.59 -7.37 13.00
CA GLY A 205 15.25 -6.66 14.10
C GLY A 205 16.73 -6.98 14.29
N SER A 206 17.59 -6.32 13.50
CA SER A 206 19.02 -6.00 13.72
C SER A 206 19.60 -5.59 12.36
N GLU A 207 20.16 -4.41 12.09
CA GLU A 207 20.72 -3.27 12.84
C GLU A 207 20.40 -1.95 12.11
#